data_AF-A0A2Z6CNC0-F1
#
_entry.id   AF-A0A2Z6CNC0-F1
#
_cell.length_a   1.000
_cell.length_b   1.000
_cell.length_c   1.000
_cell.angle_alpha   90.00
_cell.angle_beta   90.00
_cell.angle_gamma   90.00
#
_symmetry.space_group_name_H-M   'P 1'
#
loop_
_entity.id
_entity.type
_entity.pdbx_description
1 polymer ?
#
loop_
_entity_poly.entity_id
_entity_poly.type
_entity_poly.pdbx_seq_one_letter_code
_entity_poly.pdbx_strand_id
1 'polypeptide(L)'
;MGKVKSTKRIILGILSITSSVGVWLISHWGSAVMALPPPEDIPEEILRTEIIIEARSPIDGKPVSAAEYIELQAQLQKVPPPKLSTNLRQTVFLLRIRNALLQLFPFLDL
;
A
#
# COMPACT_ATOMS: atom_id res chain seq x y z
N MET A 1 28.71 19.59 -59.75
CA MET A 1 28.56 18.47 -58.78
C MET A 1 29.28 18.64 -57.43
N GLY A 2 30.25 19.56 -57.26
CA GLY A 2 31.10 19.60 -56.04
C GLY A 2 30.45 20.13 -54.74
N LYS A 3 29.59 21.16 -54.83
CA LYS A 3 28.97 21.79 -53.65
C LYS A 3 28.07 20.83 -52.86
N VAL A 4 27.25 20.02 -53.54
CA VAL A 4 26.34 19.04 -52.91
C VAL A 4 27.10 17.98 -52.11
N LYS A 5 28.28 17.56 -52.60
CA LYS A 5 29.14 16.59 -51.90
C LYS A 5 29.74 17.17 -50.61
N SER A 6 30.03 18.48 -50.59
CA SER A 6 30.53 19.17 -49.41
C SER A 6 29.46 19.34 -48.33
N THR A 7 28.23 19.71 -48.72
CA THR A 7 27.11 19.85 -47.77
C THR A 7 26.76 18.52 -47.11
N LYS A 8 26.79 17.41 -47.85
CA LYS A 8 26.59 16.06 -47.30
C LYS A 8 27.65 15.66 -46.27
N ARG A 9 28.91 16.10 -46.45
CA ARG A 9 30.00 15.86 -45.48
C ARG A 9 29.82 16.65 -44.20
N ILE A 10 29.34 17.89 -44.30
CA ILE A 10 29.04 18.73 -43.13
C ILE A 10 27.88 18.14 -42.31
N ILE A 11 26.81 17.71 -42.98
CA ILE A 11 25.65 17.08 -42.32
C ILE A 11 26.06 15.78 -41.60
N LEU A 12 26.91 14.96 -42.21
CA LEU A 12 27.41 13.73 -41.58
C LEU A 12 28.24 14.02 -40.32
N GLY A 13 29.05 15.09 -40.34
CA GLY A 13 29.81 15.54 -39.17
C GLY A 13 28.90 15.98 -38.03
N ILE A 14 27.86 16.77 -38.32
CA ILE A 14 26.88 17.22 -37.32
C ILE A 14 26.15 16.02 -36.70
N LEU A 15 25.73 15.04 -37.51
CA LEU A 15 25.03 13.84 -37.04
C LEU A 15 25.89 12.97 -36.11
N SER A 16 27.19 12.87 -36.40
CA SER A 16 28.13 12.12 -35.55
C SER A 16 28.35 12.80 -34.19
N ILE A 17 28.42 14.13 -34.18
CA ILE A 17 28.59 14.92 -32.96
C ILE A 17 27.34 14.82 -32.09
N THR A 18 26.14 14.99 -32.67
CA THR A 18 24.88 14.92 -31.90
C THR A 18 24.64 13.52 -31.34
N SER A 19 24.95 12.48 -32.10
CA SER A 19 24.84 11.09 -31.61
C SER A 19 25.80 10.81 -30.47
N SER A 20 27.05 11.29 -30.55
CA SER A 20 28.05 11.08 -29.48
C SER A 20 27.68 11.82 -28.19
N VAL A 21 27.17 13.05 -28.31
CA VAL A 21 26.67 13.82 -27.15
C VAL A 21 25.47 13.13 -26.52
N GLY A 22 24.53 12.62 -27.33
CA GLY A 22 23.38 11.86 -26.83
C GLY A 22 23.79 10.62 -26.04
N VAL A 23 24.71 9.81 -26.56
CA VAL A 23 25.23 8.62 -25.87
C VAL A 23 25.95 8.99 -24.57
N TRP A 24 26.74 10.08 -24.58
CA TRP A 24 27.44 10.56 -23.39
C TRP A 24 26.46 10.99 -22.29
N LEU A 25 25.41 11.75 -22.62
CA LEU A 25 24.38 12.14 -21.65
C LEU A 25 23.63 10.93 -21.08
N ILE A 26 23.25 9.96 -21.91
CA ILE A 26 22.54 8.76 -21.47
C ILE A 26 23.41 7.91 -20.53
N SER A 27 24.72 7.84 -20.80
CA SER A 27 25.67 7.07 -19.98
C SER A 27 25.85 7.63 -18.56
N HIS A 28 25.54 8.92 -18.34
CA HIS A 28 25.60 9.53 -17.00
C HIS A 28 24.29 9.31 -16.21
N TRP A 29 23.25 8.73 -16.81
CA TRP A 29 21.91 8.62 -16.21
C TRP A 29 21.64 7.33 -15.42
N GLY A 30 22.64 6.63 -14.91
CA GLY A 30 22.32 5.56 -13.96
C GLY A 30 23.45 4.64 -13.58
N SER A 31 24.08 4.92 -12.44
CA SER A 31 24.31 3.81 -11.52
C SER A 31 22.95 3.46 -10.92
N ALA A 32 22.37 2.34 -11.33
CA ALA A 32 21.24 1.78 -10.60
C ALA A 32 21.69 1.58 -9.16
N VAL A 33 21.18 2.42 -8.24
CA VAL A 33 21.32 2.19 -6.81
C VAL A 33 20.51 0.93 -6.55
N MET A 34 21.20 -0.20 -6.52
CA MET A 34 20.63 -1.46 -6.07
C MET A 34 20.33 -1.28 -4.59
N ALA A 35 19.08 -0.91 -4.29
CA ALA A 35 18.54 -0.86 -2.93
C ALA A 35 18.33 -2.29 -2.43
N LEU A 36 19.45 -3.03 -2.29
CA LEU A 36 19.43 -4.26 -1.52
C LEU A 36 19.09 -3.87 -0.08
N PRO A 37 18.12 -4.53 0.55
CA PRO A 37 17.85 -4.28 1.96
C PRO A 37 19.11 -4.56 2.78
N PRO A 38 19.37 -3.78 3.85
CA PRO A 38 20.52 -4.00 4.70
C PRO A 38 20.52 -5.44 5.25
N PRO A 39 21.69 -6.11 5.37
CA PRO A 39 21.77 -7.53 5.77
C PRO A 39 21.19 -7.86 7.15
N GLU A 40 20.91 -6.83 7.95
CA GLU A 40 20.35 -6.92 9.30
C GLU A 40 18.82 -7.03 9.29
N ASP A 41 18.16 -6.71 8.18
CA ASP A 41 16.71 -6.83 8.05
C ASP A 41 16.32 -8.30 7.87
N ILE A 42 15.43 -8.77 8.74
CA ILE A 42 14.87 -10.13 8.65
C ILE A 42 14.00 -10.21 7.39
N PRO A 43 14.29 -11.15 6.47
CA PRO A 43 13.48 -11.35 5.27
C PRO A 43 12.01 -11.57 5.60
N GLU A 44 11.12 -10.99 4.79
CA GLU A 44 9.68 -11.14 4.97
C GLU A 44 9.23 -12.60 4.88
N GLU A 45 9.94 -13.45 4.14
CA GLU A 45 9.67 -14.88 4.02
C GLU A 45 9.86 -15.61 5.35
N ILE A 46 10.79 -15.14 6.19
CA ILE A 46 11.01 -15.67 7.54
C ILE A 46 9.90 -15.15 8.45
N LEU A 47 9.57 -13.85 8.39
CA LEU A 47 8.47 -13.27 9.17
C LEU A 47 7.09 -13.89 8.82
N ARG A 48 6.88 -14.29 7.56
CA ARG A 48 5.65 -14.98 7.11
C ARG A 48 5.54 -16.41 7.62
N THR A 49 6.67 -17.04 7.94
CA THR A 49 6.72 -18.40 8.50
C THR A 49 6.81 -18.41 10.02
N GLU A 50 7.10 -17.26 10.64
CA GLU A 50 7.05 -17.08 12.07
C GLU A 50 5.61 -17.22 12.57
N ILE A 51 5.32 -18.35 13.22
CA ILE A 51 4.06 -18.57 13.90
C ILE A 51 4.07 -17.67 15.13
N ILE A 52 3.28 -16.60 15.14
CA ILE A 52 3.14 -15.71 16.29
C ILE A 52 2.50 -16.50 17.44
N ILE A 53 3.33 -17.10 18.30
CA ILE A 53 2.87 -17.93 19.43
C ILE A 53 2.38 -17.05 20.58
N GLU A 54 2.85 -15.80 20.64
CA GLU A 54 2.45 -14.81 21.64
C GLU A 54 1.08 -14.19 21.30
N ALA A 55 0.01 -14.97 21.46
CA ALA A 55 -1.32 -14.38 21.56
C ALA A 55 -1.38 -13.52 22.83
N ARG A 56 -1.93 -12.32 22.73
CA ARG A 56 -2.22 -11.46 23.89
C ARG A 56 -3.70 -11.62 24.25
N SER A 57 -4.01 -11.72 25.54
CA SER A 57 -5.40 -11.82 25.99
C SER A 57 -6.21 -10.62 25.49
N PRO A 58 -7.36 -10.82 24.82
CA PRO A 58 -8.23 -9.73 24.36
C PRO A 58 -8.80 -8.86 25.50
N ILE A 59 -8.71 -9.35 26.74
CA ILE A 59 -9.27 -8.70 27.93
C ILE A 59 -8.18 -7.93 28.68
N ASP A 60 -7.01 -8.54 28.88
CA ASP A 60 -5.97 -8.03 29.79
C ASP A 60 -4.63 -7.68 29.10
N GLY A 61 -4.45 -8.02 27.82
CA GLY A 61 -3.18 -7.81 27.10
C GLY A 61 -1.99 -8.64 27.61
N LYS A 62 -2.22 -9.57 28.55
CA LYS A 62 -1.19 -10.50 29.04
C LYS A 62 -0.82 -11.53 27.97
N PRO A 63 0.44 -12.00 27.92
CA PRO A 63 0.82 -13.09 27.02
C PRO A 63 0.07 -14.36 27.45
N VAL A 64 -0.62 -14.99 26.51
CA VAL A 64 -1.38 -16.23 26.71
C VAL A 64 -0.92 -17.27 25.73
N SER A 65 -0.91 -18.54 26.15
CA SER A 65 -0.58 -19.66 25.26
C SER A 65 -1.67 -19.84 24.20
N ALA A 66 -1.32 -20.37 23.02
CA ALA A 66 -2.27 -20.62 21.94
C ALA A 66 -3.46 -21.49 22.39
N ALA A 67 -3.24 -22.47 23.27
CA ALA A 67 -4.30 -23.31 23.82
C ALA A 67 -5.26 -22.52 24.73
N GLU A 68 -4.71 -21.70 25.62
CA GLU A 68 -5.48 -20.85 26.53
C GLU A 68 -6.29 -19.80 25.75
N TYR A 69 -5.74 -19.29 24.65
CA TYR A 69 -6.45 -18.35 23.76
C TYR A 69 -7.66 -19.01 23.11
N ILE A 70 -7.55 -20.26 22.65
CA ILE A 70 -8.67 -21.01 22.05
C ILE A 70 -9.78 -21.22 23.09
N GLU A 71 -9.42 -21.60 24.31
CA GLU A 71 -10.39 -21.78 25.40
C GLU A 71 -11.08 -20.47 25.77
N LEU A 72 -10.32 -19.36 25.87
CA LEU A 72 -10.85 -18.04 26.15
C LEU A 72 -11.80 -17.56 25.05
N GLN A 73 -11.43 -17.79 23.79
CA GLN A 73 -12.26 -17.45 22.64
C GLN A 73 -13.56 -18.26 22.62
N ALA A 74 -13.52 -19.53 23.00
CA ALA A 74 -14.69 -20.38 23.14
C ALA A 74 -15.61 -19.93 24.30
N GLN A 75 -15.06 -19.34 25.36
CA GLN A 75 -15.85 -18.73 26.43
C GLN A 75 -16.50 -17.42 25.98
N LEU A 76 -15.78 -16.58 25.25
CA LEU A 76 -16.29 -15.29 24.75
C LEU A 76 -17.37 -15.45 23.68
N GLN A 77 -17.25 -16.45 22.80
CA GLN A 77 -18.25 -16.72 21.75
C GLN A 77 -19.60 -17.22 22.29
N LYS A 78 -19.64 -17.77 23.52
CA LYS A 78 -20.88 -18.25 24.14
C LYS A 78 -21.83 -17.11 24.51
N VAL A 79 -21.33 -15.89 24.65
CA VAL A 79 -22.16 -14.72 24.94
C VAL A 79 -22.63 -14.14 23.62
N PRO A 80 -23.91 -14.29 23.23
CA PRO A 80 -24.42 -13.59 22.06
C PRO A 80 -24.23 -12.09 22.28
N PRO A 81 -23.79 -11.34 21.26
CA PRO A 81 -23.60 -9.91 21.40
C PRO A 81 -24.90 -9.27 21.90
N PRO A 82 -24.82 -8.37 22.90
CA PRO A 82 -26.00 -7.79 23.51
C PRO A 82 -26.86 -7.16 22.41
N LYS A 83 -28.11 -7.63 22.29
CA LYS A 83 -29.04 -7.09 21.30
C LYS A 83 -29.33 -5.64 21.67
N LEU A 84 -28.94 -4.71 20.80
CA LEU A 84 -29.34 -3.31 20.93
C LEU A 84 -30.86 -3.22 21.08
N SER A 85 -31.31 -2.34 21.98
CA SER A 85 -32.74 -2.05 22.14
C SER A 85 -33.35 -1.65 20.79
N THR A 86 -34.62 -2.04 20.56
CA THR A 86 -35.30 -1.80 19.28
C THR A 86 -35.28 -0.31 18.91
N ASN A 87 -35.46 0.57 19.90
CA ASN A 87 -35.40 2.02 19.74
C ASN A 87 -34.03 2.49 19.22
N LEU A 88 -32.93 2.07 19.86
CA LEU A 88 -31.58 2.47 19.42
C LEU A 88 -31.27 1.97 18.02
N ARG A 89 -31.68 0.74 17.68
CA ARG A 89 -31.53 0.19 16.34
C ARG A 89 -32.25 1.04 15.30
N GLN A 90 -33.47 1.47 15.58
CA GLN A 90 -34.25 2.34 14.69
C GLN A 90 -33.62 3.73 14.58
N THR A 91 -33.17 4.33 15.69
CA THR A 91 -32.48 5.63 15.65
C THR A 91 -31.22 5.57 14.78
N VAL A 92 -30.36 4.56 14.97
CA VAL A 92 -29.15 4.39 14.15
C VAL A 92 -29.49 4.18 12.67
N PHE A 93 -30.54 3.42 12.38
CA PHE A 93 -31.00 3.19 11.01
C PHE A 93 -31.46 4.51 10.34
N LEU A 94 -32.25 5.32 11.04
CA LEU A 94 -32.71 6.62 10.53
C LEU A 94 -31.54 7.59 10.31
N LEU A 95 -30.55 7.60 11.22
CA LEU A 95 -29.35 8.41 11.06
C LEU A 95 -28.52 7.99 9.83
N ARG A 96 -28.42 6.69 9.55
CA ARG A 96 -27.74 6.19 8.35
C ARG A 96 -28.46 6.64 7.07
N ILE A 97 -29.80 6.58 7.05
CA ILE A 97 -30.58 7.08 5.92
C ILE A 97 -30.38 8.58 5.75
N ARG A 98 -30.49 9.37 6.82
CA ARG A 98 -30.26 10.82 6.78
C ARG A 98 -28.88 11.14 6.19
N ASN A 99 -27.84 10.44 6.65
CA ASN A 99 -26.49 10.66 6.16
C ASN A 99 -26.34 10.30 4.67
N ALA A 100 -26.93 9.18 4.24
CA ALA A 100 -26.92 8.80 2.83
C ALA A 100 -27.67 9.81 1.94
N LEU A 101 -28.79 10.36 2.43
CA LEU A 101 -29.54 11.39 1.73
C LEU A 101 -28.75 12.69 1.58
N LEU A 102 -28.10 13.16 2.66
CA LEU A 102 -27.24 14.35 2.60
C LEU A 102 -26.01 14.15 1.71
N GLN A 103 -25.49 12.92 1.65
CA GLN A 103 -24.36 12.59 0.76
C GLN A 103 -24.78 12.60 -0.73
N LEU A 104 -25.97 12.09 -1.05
CA LEU A 104 -26.48 12.05 -2.42
C LEU A 104 -27.05 13.40 -2.89
N PHE A 105 -27.64 14.16 -1.97
CA PHE A 105 -28.31 15.43 -2.23
C PHE A 105 -27.79 16.49 -1.26
N PRO A 106 -26.62 17.11 -1.55
CA PRO A 106 -25.96 18.09 -0.66
C PRO A 106 -26.71 19.43 -0.54
N PHE A 107 -27.91 19.52 -1.11
CA PHE A 107 -28.79 20.68 -1.10
C PHE A 107 -30.10 20.42 -0.32
N LEU A 108 -30.28 19.22 0.24
CA LEU A 108 -31.38 18.92 1.15
C LEU A 108 -31.11 19.60 2.50
N ASP A 109 -32.02 20.48 2.91
CA ASP A 109 -32.02 21.11 4.24
C ASP A 109 -32.85 20.21 5.20
N LEU A 110 -32.23 19.14 5.71
CA LEU A 110 -32.85 18.07 6.54
C LEU A 110 -32.31 17.98 7.98
#